data_AF-A0A924V9T4-F1
#
_entry.id   AF-A0A924V9T4-F1
#
_cell.length_a   1.000
_cell.length_b   1.000
_cell.length_c   1.000
_cell.angle_alpha   90.00
_cell.angle_beta   90.00
_cell.angle_gamma   90.00
#
_symmetry.space_group_name_H-M   'P 1'
#
loop_
_entity.id
_entity.type
_entity.pdbx_description
1 polymer ?
#
loop_
_entity_poly.entity_id
_entity_poly.type
_entity_poly.pdbx_seq_one_letter_code
_entity_poly.pdbx_strand_id
1 'polypeptide(L)'
;MTNKDLIIEDLNADFIFSQIQAEKIDLAQENLIELKPYGMSLHNDTTRPFLLLKDETGKHTLPVAINQIEAGVTLTQSSTNQGLGTPHTFSEKLLTSLDIKIEKCIFVEISGHHQYVRVYMTGHPRQQSLKLKAEDAMSLCLHLKVPLYATASFIQRSKTMTAEVSDSAKKILSHPENAHFKKQYH
;
A
#
# COMPACT_ATOMS: atom_id res chain seq x y z
N MET A 1 -11.94 17.28 52.93
CA MET A 1 -13.02 17.51 51.95
C MET A 1 -12.36 17.85 50.61
N THR A 2 -11.46 17.00 50.12
CA THR A 2 -11.63 15.86 49.20
C THR A 2 -11.94 16.29 47.76
N ASN A 3 -10.90 16.14 46.92
CA ASN A 3 -10.85 16.31 45.47
C ASN A 3 -12.06 15.71 44.78
N LYS A 4 -12.66 16.48 43.87
CA LYS A 4 -13.49 15.96 42.80
C LYS A 4 -12.61 15.90 41.56
N ASP A 5 -11.87 14.80 41.47
CA ASP A 5 -11.22 14.39 40.23
C ASP A 5 -12.30 14.30 39.15
N LEU A 6 -12.24 15.23 38.20
CA LEU A 6 -12.93 15.12 36.94
C LEU A 6 -12.25 13.99 36.18
N ILE A 7 -12.73 12.77 36.43
CA ILE A 7 -12.47 11.60 35.59
C ILE A 7 -13.02 11.97 34.21
N ILE A 8 -12.13 12.38 33.32
CA ILE A 8 -12.39 12.29 31.88
C ILE A 8 -12.43 10.79 31.63
N GLU A 9 -13.63 10.22 31.71
CA GLU A 9 -13.88 8.85 31.29
C GLU A 9 -13.32 8.71 29.88
N ASP A 10 -12.38 7.78 29.76
CA ASP A 10 -11.69 7.40 28.54
C ASP A 10 -12.67 7.37 27.37
N LEU A 11 -12.63 8.44 26.56
CA LEU A 11 -13.20 8.46 25.23
C LEU A 11 -12.54 7.31 24.49
N ASN A 12 -13.31 6.23 24.43
CA ASN A 12 -12.88 4.90 24.02
C ASN A 12 -12.49 4.96 22.54
N ALA A 13 -11.24 5.36 22.26
CA ALA A 13 -10.66 5.37 20.92
C ALA A 13 -10.71 3.97 20.32
N ASP A 14 -10.74 2.94 21.17
CA ASP A 14 -10.98 1.55 20.79
C ASP A 14 -12.35 1.33 20.14
N PHE A 15 -13.38 2.14 20.44
CA PHE A 15 -14.71 1.98 19.86
C PHE A 15 -14.78 2.49 18.41
N ILE A 16 -14.09 3.59 18.08
CA ILE A 16 -14.12 4.16 16.73
C ILE A 16 -13.28 3.33 15.73
N PHE A 17 -12.17 2.72 16.17
CA PHE A 17 -11.30 1.94 15.29
C PHE A 17 -11.70 0.46 15.15
N SER A 18 -12.33 -0.14 16.16
CA SER A 18 -12.61 -1.59 16.16
C SER A 18 -13.70 -2.03 15.19
N GLN A 19 -14.76 -1.24 15.00
CA GLN A 19 -15.92 -1.68 14.21
C GLN A 19 -15.64 -1.76 12.70
N ILE A 20 -14.69 -0.97 12.18
CA ILE A 20 -14.43 -0.88 10.73
C ILE A 20 -13.45 -1.98 10.25
N GLN A 21 -12.68 -2.58 11.15
CA GLN A 21 -11.55 -3.45 10.78
C GLN A 21 -11.79 -4.95 11.00
N ALA A 22 -12.89 -5.31 11.68
CA ALA A 22 -13.25 -6.67 12.08
C ALA A 22 -13.69 -7.62 10.94
N GLU A 23 -13.65 -7.17 9.67
CA GLU A 23 -13.79 -8.08 8.54
C GLU A 23 -12.58 -9.03 8.46
N LYS A 24 -12.76 -10.21 9.05
CA LYS A 24 -11.88 -11.37 8.86
C LYS A 24 -12.14 -11.89 7.44
N ILE A 25 -11.45 -11.32 6.46
CA ILE A 25 -11.49 -11.84 5.08
C ILE A 25 -10.76 -13.18 5.12
N ASP A 26 -11.48 -14.26 4.82
CA ASP A 26 -10.93 -15.62 4.75
C ASP A 26 -10.10 -15.81 3.47
N LEU A 27 -8.99 -15.06 3.39
CA LEU A 27 -8.02 -15.12 2.30
C LEU A 27 -7.22 -16.43 2.30
N ALA A 28 -7.41 -17.30 3.31
CA ALA A 28 -6.71 -18.56 3.44
C ALA A 28 -7.09 -19.56 2.33
N GLN A 29 -8.23 -19.35 1.65
CA GLN A 29 -8.69 -20.21 0.54
C GLN A 29 -8.50 -19.59 -0.85
N GLU A 30 -7.95 -18.38 -0.96
CA GLU A 30 -7.76 -17.72 -2.24
C GLU A 30 -6.34 -17.94 -2.78
N ASN A 31 -6.21 -18.24 -4.09
CA ASN A 31 -4.93 -18.33 -4.77
C ASN A 31 -4.29 -16.93 -4.88
N LEU A 32 -3.52 -16.56 -3.85
CA LEU A 32 -2.76 -15.32 -3.78
C LEU A 32 -1.53 -15.40 -4.67
N ILE A 33 -1.32 -14.35 -5.47
CA ILE A 33 -0.17 -14.16 -6.33
C ILE A 33 0.74 -13.15 -5.65
N GLU A 34 2.00 -13.52 -5.42
CA GLU A 34 3.01 -12.58 -4.93
C GLU A 34 3.41 -11.61 -6.04
N LEU A 35 3.52 -10.33 -5.67
CA LEU A 35 3.83 -9.25 -6.59
C LEU A 35 5.04 -8.47 -6.09
N LYS A 36 5.95 -8.17 -7.01
CA LYS A 36 7.17 -7.39 -6.78
C LYS A 36 7.10 -6.04 -7.50
N PRO A 37 7.70 -4.98 -6.94
CA PRO A 37 7.79 -3.69 -7.61
C PRO A 37 8.57 -3.82 -8.91
N TYR A 38 7.95 -3.48 -10.04
CA TYR A 38 8.58 -3.55 -11.35
C TYR A 38 9.08 -2.17 -11.80
N GLY A 39 8.28 -1.15 -11.60
CA GLY A 39 8.60 0.22 -11.98
C GLY A 39 7.47 1.18 -11.69
N MET A 40 7.76 2.47 -11.77
CA MET A 40 6.78 3.53 -11.56
C MET A 40 6.70 4.44 -12.79
N SER A 41 5.48 4.76 -13.21
CA SER A 41 5.25 5.73 -14.27
C SER A 41 5.21 7.13 -13.69
N LEU A 42 6.14 7.97 -14.13
CA LEU A 42 6.15 9.40 -13.87
C LEU A 42 5.81 10.09 -15.17
N HIS A 43 4.60 10.63 -15.29
CA HIS A 43 4.25 11.54 -16.38
C HIS A 43 4.34 12.96 -15.86
N ASN A 44 4.81 13.86 -16.73
CA ASN A 44 4.91 15.30 -16.45
C ASN A 44 3.54 16.01 -16.53
N ASP A 45 2.51 15.29 -16.97
CA ASP A 45 1.13 15.77 -17.07
C ASP A 45 0.35 15.56 -15.77
N THR A 46 -0.86 16.14 -15.70
CA THR A 46 -1.81 16.04 -14.58
C THR A 46 -2.33 14.64 -14.28
N THR A 47 -1.86 13.61 -14.99
CA THR A 47 -2.26 12.21 -14.78
C THR A 47 -1.63 11.65 -13.51
N ARG A 48 -2.44 10.99 -12.67
CA ARG A 48 -1.94 10.37 -11.42
C ARG A 48 -0.84 9.34 -11.73
N PRO A 49 0.31 9.40 -11.02
CA PRO A 49 1.37 8.40 -11.17
C PRO A 49 0.85 7.02 -10.76
N PHE A 50 1.47 5.98 -11.30
CA PHE A 50 1.14 4.61 -10.93
C PHE A 50 2.38 3.74 -10.77
N LEU A 51 2.31 2.88 -9.77
CA LEU A 51 3.25 1.81 -9.51
C LEU A 51 2.78 0.57 -10.27
N LEU A 52 3.68 -0.06 -11.03
CA LEU A 52 3.45 -1.38 -11.58
C LEU A 52 4.09 -2.43 -10.68
N LEU A 53 3.27 -3.38 -10.26
CA LEU A 53 3.71 -4.59 -9.59
C LEU A 53 3.57 -5.78 -10.54
N LYS A 54 4.51 -6.74 -10.49
CA LYS A 54 4.48 -7.95 -11.32
C LYS A 54 4.78 -9.21 -10.52
N ASP A 55 4.21 -10.33 -10.92
CA ASP A 55 4.68 -11.63 -10.42
C ASP A 55 6.05 -11.97 -11.01
N GLU A 56 6.71 -12.98 -10.45
CA GLU A 56 8.05 -13.39 -10.92
C GLU A 56 8.06 -13.82 -12.39
N THR A 57 6.95 -14.40 -12.87
CA THR A 57 6.82 -14.83 -14.27
C THR A 57 6.53 -13.66 -15.24
N GLY A 58 6.12 -12.51 -14.71
CA GLY A 58 5.66 -11.35 -15.48
C GLY A 58 4.26 -11.51 -16.11
N LYS A 59 3.61 -12.66 -15.95
CA LYS A 59 2.26 -12.94 -16.48
C LYS A 59 1.19 -12.07 -15.83
N HIS A 60 1.35 -11.75 -14.56
CA HIS A 60 0.44 -10.92 -13.79
C HIS A 60 1.07 -9.55 -13.59
N THR A 61 0.33 -8.50 -13.93
CA THR A 61 0.77 -7.11 -13.76
C THR A 61 -0.36 -6.34 -13.11
N LEU A 62 -0.12 -5.80 -11.92
CA LEU A 62 -1.07 -5.00 -11.17
C LEU A 62 -0.66 -3.53 -11.24
N PRO A 63 -1.46 -2.67 -11.91
CA PRO A 63 -1.34 -1.24 -11.71
C PRO A 63 -1.88 -0.83 -10.33
N VAL A 64 -1.16 0.07 -9.68
CA VAL A 64 -1.57 0.69 -8.42
C VAL A 64 -1.44 2.20 -8.58
N ALA A 65 -2.57 2.91 -8.52
CA ALA A 65 -2.55 4.36 -8.53
C ALA A 65 -1.93 4.86 -7.21
N ILE A 66 -1.01 5.82 -7.31
CA ILE A 66 -0.40 6.49 -6.17
C ILE A 66 -0.56 7.99 -6.34
N ASN A 67 -0.56 8.74 -5.24
CA ASN A 67 -0.57 10.19 -5.32
C ASN A 67 0.86 10.73 -5.56
N GLN A 68 0.96 12.00 -5.97
CA GLN A 68 2.26 12.61 -6.32
C GLN A 68 3.21 12.75 -5.12
N ILE A 69 2.67 12.97 -3.91
CA ILE A 69 3.47 13.10 -2.69
C ILE A 69 4.13 11.76 -2.38
N GLU A 70 3.34 10.68 -2.37
CA GLU A 70 3.80 9.32 -2.14
C GLU A 70 4.79 8.85 -3.21
N ALA A 71 4.54 9.20 -4.48
CA ALA A 71 5.49 8.96 -5.56
C ALA A 71 6.82 9.68 -5.30
N GLY A 72 6.78 10.94 -4.87
CA GLY A 72 7.96 11.72 -4.51
C GLY A 72 8.77 11.09 -3.37
N VAL A 73 8.09 10.73 -2.27
CA VAL A 73 8.73 10.09 -1.11
C VAL A 73 9.38 8.76 -1.52
N THR A 74 8.65 7.93 -2.27
CA THR A 74 9.13 6.63 -2.79
C THR A 74 10.38 6.80 -3.65
N LEU A 75 10.43 7.81 -4.52
CA LEU A 75 11.60 8.11 -5.35
C LEU A 75 12.80 8.57 -4.56
N THR A 76 12.59 9.47 -3.58
CA THR A 76 13.66 9.96 -2.72
C THR A 76 14.29 8.82 -1.94
N GLN A 77 13.48 7.88 -1.43
CA GLN A 77 13.98 6.69 -0.73
C GLN A 77 14.74 5.73 -1.65
N SER A 78 14.31 5.62 -2.90
CA SER A 78 14.98 4.78 -3.91
C SER A 78 16.26 5.44 -4.46
N SER A 79 16.59 6.66 -4.04
CA SER A 79 17.80 7.37 -4.46
C SER A 79 18.94 7.17 -3.46
N THR A 80 20.18 7.16 -3.94
CA THR A 80 21.39 6.94 -3.12
C THR A 80 21.69 8.07 -2.12
N ASN A 81 20.86 9.11 -2.04
CA ASN A 81 21.04 10.23 -1.11
C ASN A 81 20.63 9.85 0.32
N GLN A 82 21.47 9.06 0.98
CA GLN A 82 21.28 8.49 2.33
C GLN A 82 21.34 9.51 3.49
N GLY A 83 21.48 10.82 3.20
CA GLY A 83 21.74 11.84 4.23
C GLY A 83 20.52 12.39 4.98
N LEU A 84 19.30 12.22 4.44
CA LEU A 84 18.08 12.79 5.03
C LEU A 84 17.10 11.68 5.44
N GLY A 85 16.58 11.75 6.67
CA GLY A 85 15.52 10.88 7.13
C GLY A 85 14.23 11.13 6.35
N THR A 86 13.55 10.07 5.93
CA THR A 86 12.23 10.14 5.26
C THR A 86 11.11 9.80 6.24
N PRO A 87 9.84 10.19 5.97
CA PRO A 87 8.69 9.82 6.80
C PRO A 87 8.62 8.31 7.11
N HIS A 88 9.03 7.47 6.16
CA HIS A 88 9.07 6.02 6.34
C HIS A 88 10.20 5.55 7.24
N THR A 89 11.38 6.18 7.22
CA THR A 89 12.45 5.85 8.19
C THR A 89 12.04 6.18 9.62
N PHE A 90 11.27 7.25 9.81
CA PHE A 90 10.66 7.55 11.11
C PHE A 90 9.62 6.48 11.47
N SER A 91 8.74 6.12 10.54
CA SER A 91 7.69 5.12 10.74
C SER A 91 8.26 3.74 11.09
N GLU A 92 9.33 3.31 10.41
CA GLU A 92 10.04 2.06 10.71
C GLU A 92 10.60 2.05 12.13
N LYS A 93 11.27 3.13 12.55
CA LYS A 93 11.80 3.27 13.92
C LYS A 93 10.69 3.27 14.96
N LEU A 94 9.58 3.96 14.67
CA LEU A 94 8.41 4.00 15.55
C LEU A 94 7.80 2.61 15.74
N LEU A 95 7.51 1.90 14.64
CA LEU A 95 6.96 0.54 14.68
C LEU A 95 7.90 -0.42 15.43
N THR A 96 9.21 -0.34 15.15
CA THR A 96 10.22 -1.16 15.83
C THR A 96 10.26 -0.86 17.34
N SER A 97 10.18 0.41 17.74
CA SER A 97 10.18 0.79 19.17
C SER A 97 8.93 0.32 19.94
N LEU A 98 7.87 -0.03 19.21
CA LEU A 98 6.62 -0.55 19.75
C LEU A 98 6.51 -2.07 19.61
N ASP A 99 7.59 -2.74 19.18
CA ASP A 99 7.63 -4.17 18.85
C ASP A 99 6.58 -4.60 17.80
N ILE A 100 6.16 -3.68 16.92
CA ILE A 100 5.20 -3.95 15.85
C ILE A 100 5.95 -4.26 14.55
N LYS A 101 5.60 -5.37 13.91
CA LYS A 101 6.15 -5.76 12.61
C LYS A 101 5.05 -5.92 11.57
N ILE A 102 5.22 -5.26 10.42
CA ILE A 102 4.35 -5.48 9.24
C ILE A 102 4.83 -6.74 8.51
N GLU A 103 3.95 -7.73 8.36
CA GLU A 103 4.30 -9.05 7.81
C GLU A 103 3.99 -9.19 6.32
N LYS A 104 2.84 -8.68 5.88
CA LYS A 104 2.39 -8.76 4.49
C LYS A 104 1.30 -7.74 4.20
N CYS A 105 1.14 -7.40 2.93
CA CYS A 105 0.10 -6.52 2.45
C CYS A 105 -0.68 -7.23 1.34
N ILE A 106 -2.01 -7.31 1.48
CA ILE A 106 -2.88 -8.01 0.53
C ILE A 106 -3.88 -7.03 -0.06
N PHE A 107 -3.99 -6.98 -1.38
CA PHE A 107 -5.04 -6.24 -2.06
C PHE A 107 -6.38 -6.97 -1.93
N VAL A 108 -7.39 -6.30 -1.36
CA VAL A 108 -8.63 -6.94 -0.91
C VAL A 108 -9.90 -6.37 -1.53
N GLU A 109 -9.90 -5.10 -1.95
CA GLU A 109 -11.11 -4.48 -2.48
C GLU A 109 -10.81 -3.38 -3.50
N ILE A 110 -11.70 -3.25 -4.50
CA ILE A 110 -11.76 -2.09 -5.39
C ILE A 110 -13.14 -1.46 -5.21
N SER A 111 -13.16 -0.18 -4.85
CA SER A 111 -14.37 0.62 -4.69
C SER A 111 -14.22 1.92 -5.48
N GLY A 112 -15.04 2.10 -6.52
CA GLY A 112 -14.87 3.18 -7.50
C GLY A 112 -13.50 3.11 -8.17
N HIS A 113 -12.72 4.18 -8.02
CA HIS A 113 -11.34 4.28 -8.54
C HIS A 113 -10.27 4.06 -7.47
N HIS A 114 -10.66 3.53 -6.30
CA HIS A 114 -9.76 3.29 -5.19
C HIS A 114 -9.56 1.80 -4.96
N GLN A 115 -8.29 1.42 -4.87
CA GLN A 115 -7.87 0.10 -4.42
C GLN A 115 -7.64 0.14 -2.91
N TYR A 116 -8.02 -0.92 -2.22
CA TYR A 116 -7.81 -1.10 -0.79
C TYR A 116 -6.97 -2.33 -0.52
N VAL A 117 -6.12 -2.20 0.50
CA VAL A 117 -5.23 -3.25 0.97
C VAL A 117 -5.52 -3.54 2.44
N ARG A 118 -5.26 -4.79 2.83
CA ARG A 118 -5.17 -5.20 4.22
C ARG A 118 -3.71 -5.45 4.55
N VAL A 119 -3.18 -4.65 5.46
CA VAL A 119 -1.81 -4.73 5.96
C VAL A 119 -1.84 -5.56 7.24
N TYR A 120 -1.19 -6.72 7.23
CA TYR A 120 -1.10 -7.62 8.38
C TYR A 120 0.13 -7.30 9.22
N MET A 121 -0.02 -7.37 10.55
CA MET A 121 1.03 -7.07 11.50
C MET A 121 1.03 -8.00 12.70
N THR A 122 2.19 -8.13 13.33
CA THR A 122 2.42 -8.83 14.60
C THR A 122 2.89 -7.83 15.66
N GLY A 123 2.83 -8.23 16.93
CA GLY A 123 3.30 -7.42 18.08
C GLY A 123 2.31 -6.40 18.62
N HIS A 124 1.34 -5.94 17.82
CA HIS A 124 0.30 -5.05 18.32
C HIS A 124 -0.72 -5.79 19.23
N PRO A 125 -1.06 -5.27 20.42
CA PRO A 125 -1.81 -6.01 21.44
C PRO A 125 -3.29 -6.28 21.09
N ARG A 126 -3.90 -5.47 20.23
CA ARG A 126 -5.35 -5.54 19.93
C ARG A 126 -5.72 -5.78 18.46
N GLN A 127 -4.79 -5.58 17.54
CA GLN A 127 -5.07 -5.50 16.11
C GLN A 127 -4.02 -6.29 15.36
N GLN A 128 -4.46 -7.16 14.45
CA GLN A 128 -3.57 -8.00 13.63
C GLN A 128 -3.51 -7.54 12.18
N SER A 129 -4.39 -6.62 11.78
CA SER A 129 -4.34 -6.02 10.46
C SER A 129 -5.11 -4.70 10.39
N LEU A 130 -4.79 -3.87 9.40
CA LEU A 130 -5.49 -2.64 9.07
C LEU A 130 -5.96 -2.68 7.60
N LYS A 131 -7.17 -2.20 7.33
CA LYS A 131 -7.65 -1.96 5.96
C LYS A 131 -7.42 -0.50 5.60
N LEU A 132 -6.66 -0.25 4.54
CA LEU A 132 -6.22 1.08 4.12
C LEU A 132 -6.43 1.22 2.60
N LYS A 133 -6.48 2.46 2.10
CA LYS A 133 -6.33 2.67 0.66
C LYS A 133 -4.92 2.28 0.25
N ALA A 134 -4.79 1.69 -0.93
CA ALA A 134 -3.50 1.25 -1.46
C ALA A 134 -2.53 2.42 -1.57
N GLU A 135 -2.98 3.57 -2.09
CA GLU A 135 -2.13 4.77 -2.27
C GLU A 135 -1.50 5.29 -0.97
N ASP A 136 -2.16 5.08 0.18
CA ASP A 136 -1.67 5.52 1.50
C ASP A 136 -0.71 4.50 2.16
N ALA A 137 -0.71 3.24 1.69
CA ALA A 137 0.06 2.16 2.31
C ALA A 137 1.29 1.73 1.50
N MET A 138 1.27 1.93 0.16
CA MET A 138 2.26 1.33 -0.73
C MET A 138 3.68 1.78 -0.46
N SER A 139 3.93 3.08 -0.32
CA SER A 139 5.27 3.63 -0.12
C SER A 139 5.95 3.08 1.15
N LEU A 140 5.23 2.97 2.26
CA LEU A 140 5.71 2.34 3.49
C LEU A 140 5.96 0.84 3.28
N CYS A 141 5.05 0.14 2.60
CA CYS A 141 5.23 -1.28 2.31
C CYS A 141 6.48 -1.53 1.45
N LEU A 142 6.75 -0.66 0.47
CA LEU A 142 7.94 -0.70 -0.37
C LEU A 142 9.21 -0.44 0.45
N HIS A 143 9.19 0.58 1.32
CA HIS A 143 10.31 0.90 2.23
C HIS A 143 10.66 -0.28 3.13
N LEU A 144 9.66 -0.87 3.76
CA LEU A 144 9.81 -2.00 4.67
C LEU A 144 10.01 -3.34 3.95
N LYS A 145 10.02 -3.36 2.61
CA LYS A 145 10.13 -4.57 1.78
C LYS A 145 9.08 -5.63 2.13
N VAL A 146 7.86 -5.18 2.44
CA VAL A 146 6.75 -6.04 2.82
C VAL A 146 6.29 -6.86 1.60
N PRO A 147 6.13 -8.19 1.73
CA PRO A 147 5.53 -9.02 0.70
C PRO A 147 4.13 -8.53 0.30
N LEU A 148 3.91 -8.33 -1.01
CA LEU A 148 2.66 -7.83 -1.57
C LEU A 148 1.92 -8.96 -2.29
N TYR A 149 0.61 -9.08 -2.06
CA TYR A 149 -0.20 -10.14 -2.65
C TYR A 149 -1.52 -9.62 -3.21
N ALA A 150 -2.00 -10.25 -4.28
CA ALA A 150 -3.35 -10.04 -4.79
C ALA A 150 -3.89 -11.33 -5.41
N THR A 151 -5.21 -11.46 -5.51
CA THR A 151 -5.81 -12.53 -6.31
C THR A 151 -5.77 -12.22 -7.80
N ALA A 152 -5.81 -13.26 -8.63
CA ALA A 152 -5.92 -13.10 -10.08
C ALA A 152 -7.14 -12.25 -10.48
N SER A 153 -8.28 -12.42 -9.79
CA SER A 153 -9.50 -11.66 -10.01
C SER A 153 -9.34 -10.18 -9.67
N PHE A 154 -8.67 -9.87 -8.55
CA PHE A 154 -8.33 -8.49 -8.20
C PHE A 154 -7.45 -7.84 -9.27
N ILE A 155 -6.41 -8.55 -9.72
CA ILE A 155 -5.47 -8.05 -10.73
C ILE A 155 -6.21 -7.74 -12.04
N GLN A 156 -7.09 -8.63 -12.48
CA GLN A 156 -7.90 -8.42 -13.67
C GLN A 156 -8.82 -7.21 -13.54
N ARG A 157 -9.56 -7.10 -12.42
CA ARG A 157 -10.45 -5.95 -12.16
C ARG A 157 -9.69 -4.63 -12.10
N SER A 158 -8.50 -4.63 -11.51
CA SER A 158 -7.64 -3.45 -11.43
C SER A 158 -7.23 -2.96 -12.82
N LYS A 159 -6.83 -3.87 -13.72
CA LYS A 159 -6.49 -3.51 -15.10
C LYS A 159 -7.65 -2.83 -15.82
N THR A 160 -8.87 -3.36 -15.69
CA THR A 160 -10.08 -2.78 -16.29
C THR A 160 -10.37 -1.39 -15.72
N MET A 161 -10.37 -1.25 -14.38
CA MET A 161 -10.58 0.04 -13.71
C MET A 161 -9.54 1.08 -14.15
N THR A 162 -8.26 0.73 -14.17
CA THR A 162 -7.20 1.67 -14.58
C THR A 162 -7.31 2.07 -16.04
N ALA A 163 -7.70 1.14 -16.92
CA ALA A 163 -7.96 1.44 -18.32
C ALA A 163 -9.10 2.47 -18.49
N GLU A 164 -10.17 2.37 -17.72
CA GLU A 164 -11.30 3.31 -17.80
C GLU A 164 -10.93 4.74 -17.35
N VAL A 165 -9.98 4.88 -16.42
CA VAL A 165 -9.60 6.17 -15.84
C VAL A 165 -8.57 6.92 -16.68
N SER A 166 -7.76 6.23 -17.51
CA SER A 166 -6.66 6.86 -18.24
C SER A 166 -6.29 6.13 -19.53
N ASP A 167 -6.39 6.81 -20.67
CA ASP A 167 -5.87 6.32 -21.95
C ASP A 167 -4.34 6.16 -21.95
N SER A 168 -3.62 6.97 -21.15
CA SER A 168 -2.18 6.81 -20.91
C SER A 168 -1.89 5.49 -20.20
N ALA A 169 -2.71 5.12 -19.22
CA ALA A 169 -2.59 3.86 -18.51
C ALA A 169 -2.95 2.66 -19.41
N LYS A 170 -3.93 2.78 -20.33
CA LYS A 170 -4.19 1.76 -21.37
C LYS A 170 -2.95 1.46 -22.22
N LYS A 171 -2.24 2.50 -22.68
CA LYS A 171 -1.02 2.32 -23.50
C LYS A 171 0.08 1.60 -22.73
N ILE A 172 0.21 1.88 -21.44
CA ILE A 172 1.27 1.32 -20.60
C ILE A 172 0.94 -0.10 -20.12
N LEU A 173 -0.34 -0.40 -19.90
CA LEU A 173 -0.80 -1.76 -19.62
C LEU A 173 -0.72 -2.67 -20.86
N SER A 174 -0.86 -2.11 -22.07
CA SER A 174 -0.73 -2.86 -23.32
C SER A 174 0.72 -3.01 -23.79
N HIS A 175 1.60 -2.05 -23.48
CA HIS A 175 3.02 -2.06 -23.83
C HIS A 175 3.90 -1.66 -22.62
N PRO A 176 4.05 -2.53 -21.61
CA PRO A 176 4.81 -2.21 -20.40
C PRO A 176 6.31 -2.00 -20.64
N GLU A 177 6.85 -2.40 -21.80
CA GLU A 177 8.22 -2.07 -22.24
C GLU A 177 8.42 -0.60 -22.66
N ASN A 178 7.35 0.12 -23.03
CA ASN A 178 7.44 1.46 -23.62
C ASN A 178 7.23 2.61 -22.63
N ALA A 179 6.88 2.33 -21.36
CA ALA A 179 6.84 3.39 -20.37
C ALA A 179 8.26 3.71 -19.89
N HIS A 180 8.55 5.00 -19.72
CA HIS A 180 9.71 5.48 -18.98
C HIS A 180 9.59 5.07 -17.50
N PHE A 181 9.87 3.80 -17.22
CA PHE A 181 9.97 3.26 -15.88
C PHE A 181 11.38 3.53 -15.38
N LYS A 182 11.51 4.25 -14.28
CA LYS A 182 12.73 4.13 -13.47
C LYS A 182 12.73 2.72 -12.87
N LYS A 183 13.54 1.83 -13.45
CA LYS A 183 13.91 0.55 -12.81
C LYS A 183 14.77 0.89 -11.60
N GLN A 184 14.14 1.04 -10.43
CA GLN A 184 14.81 1.51 -9.21
C GLN A 184 14.79 0.48 -8.07
N TYR A 185 14.28 -0.73 -8.33
CA TYR A 185 14.19 -1.82 -7.37
C TYR A 185 15.04 -3.01 -7.84
N HIS A 186 16.36 -2.87 -7.78
CA HIS A 186 17.33 -3.97 -7.86
C HIS A 186 18.10 -4.01 -6.54
#